data_AF-A0AAU0F2D9-F1
#
_entry.id   AF-A0AAU0F2D9-F1
#
_cell.length_a   1.000
_cell.length_b   1.000
_cell.length_c   1.000
_cell.angle_alpha   90.00
_cell.angle_beta   90.00
_cell.angle_gamma   90.00
#
_symmetry.space_group_name_H-M   'P 1'
#
loop_
_entity.id
_entity.type
_entity.pdbx_description
1 polymer ?
#
loop_
_entity_poly.entity_id
_entity_poly.type
_entity_poly.pdbx_seq_one_letter_code
_entity_poly.pdbx_strand_id
1 'polypeptide(L)'
;MNLDTFQSHIKAYTAHHQILDAAYFLTRSFGLEHSNFAGFDFRPEVSENTILLTAEGNLGDKQTVKIPKNLFDFDLSLVLNMIAHEMLHVRQKAPESLVEDKNEREWQAYTEMLFHTAFPNIPDAPDFNRKQFALKALEYYKRMGEGSVLQQKYAEEKLKVEALLKDILKRRGEAEG
;
A
#
# COMPACT_ATOMS: atom_id res chain seq x y z
N MET A 1 -1.15 -16.91 -9.93
CA MET A 1 -1.54 -15.68 -10.67
C MET A 1 -0.38 -15.30 -11.58
N ASN A 2 -0.62 -14.92 -12.85
CA ASN A 2 0.47 -14.62 -13.81
C ASN A 2 0.61 -13.09 -14.01
N LEU A 3 1.62 -12.48 -13.39
CA LEU A 3 1.88 -11.05 -13.47
C LEU A 3 2.22 -10.59 -14.90
N ASP A 4 2.78 -11.44 -15.76
CA ASP A 4 3.14 -11.08 -17.15
C ASP A 4 1.89 -10.81 -18.00
N THR A 5 0.81 -11.55 -17.74
CA THR A 5 -0.49 -11.31 -18.37
C THR A 5 -1.05 -9.95 -17.95
N PHE A 6 -0.97 -9.62 -16.65
CA PHE A 6 -1.38 -8.31 -16.14
C PHE A 6 -0.52 -7.19 -16.75
N GLN A 7 0.79 -7.34 -16.79
CA GLN A 7 1.69 -6.37 -17.40
C GLN A 7 1.32 -6.08 -18.86
N SER A 8 0.95 -7.12 -19.62
CA SER A 8 0.53 -6.98 -21.01
C SER A 8 -0.77 -6.18 -21.15
N HIS A 9 -1.76 -6.43 -20.28
CA HIS A 9 -2.99 -5.63 -20.25
C HIS A 9 -2.73 -4.18 -19.85
N ILE A 10 -1.89 -3.95 -18.84
CA ILE A 10 -1.52 -2.60 -18.40
C ILE A 10 -0.82 -1.82 -19.52
N LYS A 11 0.09 -2.45 -20.27
CA LYS A 11 0.71 -1.85 -21.45
C LYS A 11 -0.30 -1.44 -22.51
N ALA A 12 -1.36 -2.23 -22.73
CA ALA A 12 -2.42 -1.88 -23.66
C ALA A 12 -3.19 -0.64 -23.21
N TYR A 13 -3.59 -0.58 -21.93
CA TYR A 13 -4.25 0.61 -21.37
C TYR A 13 -3.37 1.86 -21.45
N THR A 14 -2.10 1.76 -21.05
CA THR A 14 -1.19 2.92 -21.00
C THR A 14 -0.85 3.44 -22.39
N ALA A 15 -0.75 2.56 -23.40
CA ALA A 15 -0.57 2.95 -24.81
C ALA A 15 -1.73 3.79 -25.37
N HIS A 16 -2.91 3.71 -24.76
CA HIS A 16 -4.09 4.50 -25.10
C HIS A 16 -4.41 5.61 -24.08
N HIS A 17 -3.45 5.94 -23.20
CA HIS A 17 -3.60 6.95 -22.13
C HIS A 17 -4.71 6.64 -21.12
N GLN A 18 -5.07 5.36 -20.94
CA GLN A 18 -6.15 4.89 -20.07
C GLN A 18 -5.66 4.49 -18.67
N ILE A 19 -4.94 5.39 -17.99
CA ILE A 19 -4.30 5.10 -16.69
C ILE A 19 -5.34 4.79 -15.60
N LEU A 20 -6.44 5.54 -15.54
CA LEU A 20 -7.49 5.26 -14.53
C LEU A 20 -8.16 3.90 -14.78
N ASP A 21 -8.43 3.55 -16.04
CA ASP A 21 -9.02 2.26 -16.40
C ASP A 21 -8.10 1.09 -16.04
N ALA A 22 -6.79 1.24 -16.26
CA ALA A 22 -5.78 0.30 -15.80
C ALA A 22 -5.82 0.11 -14.27
N ALA A 23 -5.94 1.19 -13.50
CA ALA A 23 -6.06 1.11 -12.05
C ALA A 23 -7.35 0.37 -11.62
N TYR A 24 -8.50 0.69 -12.22
CA TYR A 24 -9.75 -0.05 -11.98
C TYR A 24 -9.64 -1.53 -12.34
N PHE A 25 -8.98 -1.85 -13.46
CA PHE A 25 -8.74 -3.23 -13.88
C PHE A 25 -7.94 -4.01 -12.84
N LEU A 26 -6.85 -3.45 -12.29
CA LEU A 26 -6.09 -4.10 -11.22
C LEU A 26 -6.92 -4.23 -9.94
N THR A 27 -7.57 -3.16 -9.49
CA THR A 27 -8.42 -3.19 -8.28
C THR A 27 -9.46 -4.30 -8.32
N ARG A 28 -10.13 -4.47 -9.45
CA ARG A 28 -11.09 -5.57 -9.67
C ARG A 28 -10.43 -6.94 -9.70
N SER A 29 -9.36 -7.06 -10.49
CA SER A 29 -8.70 -8.35 -10.71
C SER A 29 -8.06 -8.94 -9.46
N PHE A 30 -7.64 -8.08 -8.53
CA PHE A 30 -7.03 -8.47 -7.26
C PHE A 30 -8.02 -8.46 -6.07
N GLY A 31 -9.30 -8.16 -6.32
CA GLY A 31 -10.34 -8.17 -5.28
C GLY A 31 -10.15 -7.08 -4.22
N LEU A 32 -9.62 -5.92 -4.62
CA LEU A 32 -9.36 -4.79 -3.72
C LEU A 32 -10.59 -3.91 -3.50
N GLU A 33 -11.67 -4.14 -4.24
CA GLU A 33 -12.89 -3.33 -4.20
C GLU A 33 -13.47 -3.21 -2.78
N HIS A 34 -14.08 -2.06 -2.52
CA HIS A 34 -14.77 -1.79 -1.27
C HIS A 34 -15.95 -0.85 -1.52
N SER A 35 -17.02 -1.01 -0.75
CA SER A 35 -18.20 -0.15 -0.81
C SER A 35 -17.82 1.32 -0.60
N ASN A 36 -16.82 1.62 0.23
CA ASN A 36 -16.40 2.98 0.52
C ASN A 36 -15.55 3.65 -0.59
N PHE A 37 -15.25 2.94 -1.68
CA PHE A 37 -14.47 3.47 -2.79
C PHE A 37 -15.34 4.33 -3.71
N ALA A 38 -14.96 5.59 -3.92
CA ALA A 38 -15.63 6.52 -4.83
C ALA A 38 -15.10 6.43 -6.27
N GLY A 39 -13.86 6.00 -6.42
CA GLY A 39 -13.16 5.92 -7.70
C GLY A 39 -11.74 6.47 -7.66
N PHE A 40 -11.08 6.41 -8.82
CA PHE A 40 -9.77 7.00 -9.04
C PHE A 40 -9.87 8.39 -9.68
N ASP A 41 -8.92 9.25 -9.34
CA ASP A 41 -8.69 10.51 -10.04
C ASP A 41 -7.19 10.83 -10.07
N PHE A 42 -6.78 11.79 -10.88
CA PHE A 42 -5.37 12.18 -10.95
C PHE A 42 -4.98 13.15 -9.85
N ARG A 43 -3.71 13.07 -9.47
CA ARG A 43 -3.01 14.15 -8.76
C ARG A 43 -1.85 14.68 -9.60
N PRO A 44 -1.38 15.92 -9.33
CA PRO A 44 -0.12 16.40 -9.86
C PRO A 44 1.01 15.44 -9.48
N GLU A 45 1.87 15.16 -10.46
CA GLU A 45 3.09 14.39 -10.22
C GLU A 45 4.01 15.16 -9.29
N VAL A 46 4.58 14.46 -8.32
CA VAL A 46 5.57 15.06 -7.39
C VAL A 46 6.95 15.07 -8.03
N SER A 47 7.31 13.97 -8.70
CA SER A 47 8.46 13.84 -9.60
C SER A 47 8.35 12.56 -10.43
N GLU A 48 9.11 12.46 -11.52
CA GLU A 48 9.14 11.27 -12.39
C GLU A 48 9.56 9.99 -11.65
N ASN A 49 10.34 10.11 -10.57
CA ASN A 49 10.90 8.98 -9.81
C ASN A 49 10.15 8.69 -8.50
N THR A 50 9.04 9.37 -8.23
CA THR A 50 8.28 9.18 -6.98
C THR A 50 6.87 8.70 -7.28
N ILE A 51 6.51 7.58 -6.67
CA ILE A 51 5.13 7.08 -6.62
C ILE A 51 4.48 7.59 -5.32
N LEU A 52 3.42 8.39 -5.44
CA LEU A 52 2.63 8.84 -4.31
C LEU A 52 1.16 8.73 -4.67
N LEU A 53 0.41 7.94 -3.89
CA LEU A 53 -1.04 7.83 -4.00
C LEU A 53 -1.65 8.39 -2.70
N THR A 54 -2.93 8.76 -2.73
CA THR A 54 -3.66 9.19 -1.53
C THR A 54 -5.13 8.81 -1.61
N ALA A 55 -5.69 8.23 -0.54
CA ALA A 55 -7.13 8.11 -0.34
C ALA A 55 -7.71 9.39 0.30
N GLU A 56 -8.45 10.18 -0.48
CA GLU A 56 -9.00 11.48 -0.08
C GLU A 56 -10.50 11.42 0.19
N GLY A 57 -10.92 12.08 1.27
CA GLY A 57 -12.29 12.08 1.79
C GLY A 57 -12.28 12.17 3.32
N ASN A 58 -13.42 12.55 3.91
CA ASN A 58 -13.55 12.58 5.37
C ASN A 58 -13.71 11.16 5.92
N LEU A 59 -13.49 10.98 7.22
CA LEU A 59 -13.84 9.74 7.89
C LEU A 59 -15.36 9.49 7.80
N GLY A 60 -15.76 8.26 7.48
CA GLY A 60 -17.15 7.86 7.30
C GLY A 60 -17.72 8.16 5.90
N ASP A 61 -17.03 8.97 5.09
CA ASP A 61 -17.44 9.30 3.72
C ASP A 61 -16.77 8.39 2.70
N LYS A 62 -17.29 8.41 1.47
CA LYS A 62 -16.67 7.79 0.30
C LYS A 62 -15.29 8.39 0.03
N GLN A 63 -14.32 7.54 -0.32
CA GLN A 63 -12.93 7.93 -0.54
C GLN A 63 -12.57 7.85 -2.03
N THR A 64 -11.98 8.92 -2.57
CA THR A 64 -11.39 8.95 -3.90
C THR A 64 -9.89 8.68 -3.79
N VAL A 65 -9.37 7.70 -4.53
CA VAL A 65 -7.93 7.44 -4.55
C VAL A 65 -7.28 8.26 -5.66
N LYS A 66 -6.39 9.19 -5.29
CA LYS A 66 -5.61 9.99 -6.22
C LYS A 66 -4.34 9.27 -6.63
N ILE A 67 -4.10 9.14 -7.93
CA ILE A 67 -2.93 8.47 -8.49
C ILE A 67 -2.16 9.40 -9.43
N PRO A 68 -0.82 9.26 -9.56
CA PRO A 68 -0.05 10.03 -10.52
C PRO A 68 -0.17 9.42 -11.92
N LYS A 69 0.10 10.20 -12.99
CA LYS A 69 -0.05 9.68 -14.37
C LYS A 69 1.04 8.68 -14.74
N ASN A 70 2.25 8.85 -14.19
CA ASN A 70 3.37 7.92 -14.32
C ASN A 70 3.24 6.63 -13.47
N LEU A 71 2.07 6.34 -12.88
CA LEU A 71 1.89 5.19 -11.97
C LEU A 71 2.42 3.87 -12.54
N PHE A 72 2.22 3.62 -13.83
CA PHE A 72 2.58 2.36 -14.48
C PHE A 72 3.97 2.36 -15.14
N ASP A 73 4.78 3.38 -14.88
CA ASP A 73 6.20 3.39 -15.25
C ASP A 73 7.05 2.64 -14.20
N PHE A 74 6.46 2.30 -13.05
CA PHE A 74 7.07 1.56 -11.95
C PHE A 74 6.80 0.06 -12.05
N ASP A 75 7.56 -0.72 -11.28
CA ASP A 75 7.36 -2.18 -11.15
C ASP A 75 5.93 -2.52 -10.73
N LEU A 76 5.28 -3.45 -11.43
CA LEU A 76 3.86 -3.76 -11.21
C LEU A 76 3.59 -4.31 -9.81
N SER A 77 4.52 -5.07 -9.21
CA SER A 77 4.35 -5.55 -7.83
C SER A 77 4.36 -4.38 -6.84
N LEU A 78 5.21 -3.37 -7.06
CA LEU A 78 5.18 -2.13 -6.30
C LEU A 78 3.86 -1.37 -6.50
N VAL A 79 3.40 -1.22 -7.75
CA VAL A 79 2.13 -0.53 -8.06
C VAL A 79 0.95 -1.19 -7.36
N LEU A 80 0.85 -2.52 -7.41
CA LEU A 80 -0.19 -3.29 -6.74
C LEU A 80 -0.17 -3.08 -5.22
N ASN A 81 1.02 -3.06 -4.62
CA ASN A 81 1.19 -2.79 -3.20
C ASN A 81 0.72 -1.38 -2.82
N MET A 82 1.06 -0.37 -3.63
CA MET A 82 0.63 1.02 -3.39
C MET A 82 -0.89 1.17 -3.54
N ILE A 83 -1.51 0.52 -4.53
CA ILE A 83 -2.97 0.52 -4.66
C ILE A 83 -3.60 -0.19 -3.45
N ALA A 84 -3.08 -1.34 -3.04
CA ALA A 84 -3.58 -2.09 -1.87
C ALA A 84 -3.49 -1.25 -0.58
N HIS A 85 -2.41 -0.51 -0.39
CA HIS A 85 -2.24 0.43 0.72
C HIS A 85 -3.38 1.46 0.78
N GLU A 86 -3.64 2.16 -0.34
CA GLU A 86 -4.73 3.13 -0.38
C GLU A 86 -6.10 2.48 -0.25
N MET A 87 -6.31 1.30 -0.83
CA MET A 87 -7.56 0.56 -0.68
C MET A 87 -7.78 0.08 0.76
N LEU A 88 -6.72 -0.15 1.56
CA LEU A 88 -6.87 -0.37 2.99
C LEU A 88 -7.33 0.91 3.70
N HIS A 89 -6.78 2.07 3.34
CA HIS A 89 -7.28 3.34 3.87
C HIS A 89 -8.74 3.59 3.49
N VAL A 90 -9.18 3.21 2.29
CA VAL A 90 -10.59 3.27 1.90
C VAL A 90 -11.46 2.45 2.86
N ARG A 91 -11.01 1.23 3.23
CA ARG A 91 -11.69 0.36 4.20
C ARG A 91 -11.70 0.99 5.60
N GLN A 92 -10.53 1.33 6.13
CA GLN A 92 -10.35 1.92 7.46
C GLN A 92 -11.08 3.24 7.69
N LYS A 93 -11.52 3.93 6.63
CA LYS A 93 -12.29 5.17 6.70
C LYS A 93 -13.79 4.95 6.51
N ALA A 94 -14.23 3.71 6.26
CA ALA A 94 -15.64 3.37 6.13
C ALA A 94 -16.32 3.33 7.52
N PRO A 95 -17.61 3.71 7.63
CA PRO A 95 -18.33 3.73 8.90
C PRO A 95 -18.26 2.42 9.70
N GLU A 96 -18.26 1.28 9.00
CA GLU A 96 -18.28 -0.07 9.57
C GLU A 96 -16.93 -0.58 10.09
N SER A 97 -15.83 0.05 9.69
CA SER A 97 -14.46 -0.39 10.03
C SER A 97 -13.54 0.77 10.36
N LEU A 98 -14.13 1.85 10.88
CA LEU A 98 -13.46 3.10 11.12
C LEU A 98 -12.29 2.91 12.11
N VAL A 99 -11.09 3.25 11.66
CA VAL A 99 -9.89 3.36 12.51
C VAL A 99 -9.59 4.84 12.65
N GLU A 100 -9.83 5.41 13.84
CA GLU A 100 -9.74 6.86 14.06
C GLU A 100 -8.30 7.36 14.19
N ASP A 101 -7.43 6.59 14.84
CA ASP A 101 -6.04 6.98 15.04
C ASP A 101 -5.26 6.89 13.73
N LYS A 102 -4.58 7.99 13.36
CA LYS A 102 -3.80 8.06 12.12
C LYS A 102 -2.62 7.10 12.15
N ASN A 103 -1.90 7.00 13.25
CA ASN A 103 -0.71 6.14 13.36
C ASN A 103 -1.11 4.67 13.27
N GLU A 104 -2.26 4.30 13.84
CA GLU A 104 -2.83 2.96 13.69
C GLU A 104 -3.20 2.63 12.24
N ARG A 105 -3.89 3.55 11.53
CA ARG A 105 -4.21 3.35 10.11
C ARG A 105 -2.97 3.11 9.26
N GLU A 106 -1.97 3.95 9.43
CA GLU A 106 -0.73 3.89 8.65
C GLU A 106 0.08 2.64 9.01
N TRP A 107 0.15 2.27 10.29
CA TRP A 107 0.74 1.00 10.72
C TRP A 107 0.12 -0.20 10.01
N GLN A 108 -1.21 -0.31 10.06
CA GLN A 108 -1.95 -1.38 9.40
C GLN A 108 -1.72 -1.36 7.87
N ALA A 109 -1.67 -0.18 7.25
CA ALA A 109 -1.49 -0.06 5.81
C ALA A 109 -0.06 -0.42 5.36
N TYR A 110 0.98 -0.06 6.12
CA TYR A 110 2.34 -0.47 5.78
C TYR A 110 2.61 -1.94 6.11
N THR A 111 2.04 -2.51 7.17
CA THR A 111 2.16 -3.95 7.47
C THR A 111 1.41 -4.81 6.46
N GLU A 112 0.30 -4.31 5.91
CA GLU A 112 -0.42 -4.97 4.81
C GLU A 112 0.46 -5.13 3.55
N MET A 113 1.33 -4.16 3.26
CA MET A 113 2.30 -4.24 2.15
C MET A 113 3.45 -5.24 2.41
N LEU A 114 3.55 -5.78 3.63
CA LEU A 114 4.61 -6.72 4.01
C LEU A 114 4.08 -8.16 4.13
N PHE A 115 2.83 -8.31 4.58
CA PHE A 115 2.26 -9.59 4.99
C PHE A 115 0.96 -9.97 4.28
N HIS A 116 0.33 -9.04 3.56
CA HIS A 116 -0.85 -9.28 2.70
C HIS A 116 -2.01 -9.98 3.43
N THR A 117 -2.29 -9.56 4.67
CA THR A 117 -3.31 -10.20 5.52
C THR A 117 -4.72 -9.92 4.99
N ALA A 118 -5.00 -8.69 4.57
CA ALA A 118 -6.29 -8.26 4.02
C ALA A 118 -6.42 -8.54 2.52
N PHE A 119 -5.31 -8.56 1.79
CA PHE A 119 -5.22 -8.70 0.35
C PHE A 119 -4.22 -9.80 -0.08
N PRO A 120 -4.50 -11.08 0.23
CA PRO A 120 -3.53 -12.19 0.06
C PRO A 120 -3.15 -12.51 -1.40
N ASN A 121 -3.84 -11.90 -2.37
CA ASN A 121 -3.54 -12.05 -3.79
C ASN A 121 -2.49 -11.05 -4.30
N ILE A 122 -2.11 -10.06 -3.49
CA ILE A 122 -1.10 -9.07 -3.84
C ILE A 122 0.28 -9.73 -3.74
N PRO A 123 1.13 -9.59 -4.78
CA PRO A 123 2.49 -10.12 -4.73
C PRO A 123 3.37 -9.27 -3.81
N ASP A 124 4.42 -9.90 -3.26
CA ASP A 124 5.48 -9.17 -2.58
C ASP A 124 6.11 -8.12 -3.50
N ALA A 125 6.27 -6.88 -3.00
CA ALA A 125 7.07 -5.86 -3.67
C ALA A 125 8.57 -6.22 -3.66
N PRO A 126 9.42 -5.55 -4.46
CA PRO A 126 10.86 -5.78 -4.42
C PRO A 126 11.44 -5.49 -3.02
N ASP A 127 12.47 -6.23 -2.61
CA ASP A 127 13.11 -6.08 -1.28
C ASP A 127 13.56 -4.63 -1.00
N PHE A 128 13.94 -3.88 -2.04
CA PHE A 128 14.24 -2.45 -1.92
C PHE A 128 13.06 -1.65 -1.34
N ASN A 129 11.85 -1.89 -1.85
CA ASN A 129 10.63 -1.21 -1.42
C ASN A 129 10.10 -1.78 -0.10
N ARG A 130 10.12 -3.10 0.09
CA ARG A 130 9.71 -3.74 1.34
C ARG A 130 10.53 -3.24 2.53
N LYS A 131 11.83 -2.99 2.36
CA LYS A 131 12.66 -2.31 3.36
C LYS A 131 12.08 -0.95 3.75
N GLN A 132 11.69 -0.12 2.78
CA GLN A 132 11.11 1.20 3.05
C GLN A 132 9.76 1.09 3.77
N PHE A 133 8.91 0.13 3.37
CA PHE A 133 7.62 -0.12 4.02
C PHE A 133 7.80 -0.57 5.47
N ALA A 134 8.73 -1.48 5.75
CA ALA A 134 9.05 -1.91 7.11
C ALA A 134 9.56 -0.75 7.98
N LEU A 135 10.47 0.08 7.46
CA LEU A 135 10.95 1.26 8.18
C LEU A 135 9.81 2.26 8.46
N LYS A 136 8.90 2.47 7.50
CA LYS A 136 7.73 3.33 7.67
C LYS A 136 6.73 2.77 8.69
N ALA A 137 6.44 1.47 8.66
CA ALA A 137 5.63 0.82 9.68
C ALA A 137 6.23 1.09 11.07
N LEU A 138 7.51 0.78 11.28
CA LEU A 138 8.17 0.98 12.57
C LEU A 138 8.18 2.45 13.03
N GLU A 139 8.29 3.39 12.09
CA GLU A 139 8.13 4.82 12.37
C GLU A 139 6.74 5.15 12.94
N TYR A 140 5.67 4.62 12.34
CA TYR A 140 4.30 4.85 12.83
C TYR A 140 4.02 4.13 14.16
N TYR A 141 4.54 2.91 14.36
CA TYR A 141 4.47 2.23 15.66
C TYR A 141 5.11 3.07 16.77
N LYS A 142 6.27 3.67 16.50
CA LYS A 142 6.92 4.57 17.46
C LYS A 142 6.04 5.79 17.77
N ARG A 143 5.36 6.36 16.76
CA ARG A 143 4.48 7.53 16.89
C ARG A 143 3.17 7.25 17.65
N MET A 144 2.78 5.99 17.85
CA MET A 144 1.65 5.61 18.71
C MET A 144 1.88 5.93 20.20
N GLY A 145 3.10 6.27 20.60
CA GLY A 145 3.47 6.59 21.97
C GLY A 145 4.02 5.39 22.74
N GLU A 146 5.13 5.59 23.44
CA GLU A 146 5.83 4.54 24.18
C GLU A 146 4.94 3.94 25.28
N GLY A 147 4.80 2.62 25.27
CA GLY A 147 4.00 1.89 26.25
C GLY A 147 2.49 2.06 26.11
N SER A 148 2.01 2.73 25.05
CA SER A 148 0.59 2.95 24.80
C SER A 148 -0.17 1.65 24.54
N VAL A 149 -1.50 1.70 24.71
CA VAL A 149 -2.40 0.58 24.39
C VAL A 149 -2.23 0.13 22.94
N LEU A 150 -2.01 1.06 22.00
CA LEU A 150 -1.78 0.75 20.60
C LEU A 150 -0.46 0.01 20.39
N GLN A 151 0.64 0.43 21.04
CA GLN A 151 1.90 -0.32 20.94
C GLN A 151 1.74 -1.73 21.50
N GLN A 152 1.08 -1.90 22.64
CA GLN A 152 0.84 -3.22 23.22
C GLN A 152 0.00 -4.10 22.29
N LYS A 153 -1.03 -3.53 21.63
CA LYS A 153 -1.87 -4.22 20.64
C LYS A 153 -1.06 -4.78 19.47
N TYR A 154 -0.04 -4.05 18.99
CA TYR A 154 0.74 -4.43 17.80
C TYR A 154 2.14 -4.98 18.12
N ALA A 155 2.46 -5.25 19.39
CA ALA A 155 3.81 -5.63 19.81
C ALA A 155 4.33 -6.90 19.10
N GLU A 156 3.48 -7.91 18.94
CA GLU A 156 3.85 -9.16 18.25
C GLU A 156 4.07 -8.94 16.75
N GLU A 157 3.21 -8.16 16.09
CA GLU A 157 3.36 -7.83 14.68
C GLU A 157 4.62 -7.00 14.44
N LYS A 158 4.94 -6.10 15.36
CA LYS A 158 6.19 -5.32 15.33
C LYS A 158 7.44 -6.20 15.37
N LEU A 159 7.46 -7.28 16.15
CA LEU A 159 8.56 -8.26 16.12
C LEU A 159 8.66 -8.96 14.75
N LYS A 160 7.53 -9.25 14.09
CA LYS A 160 7.53 -9.82 12.73
C LYS A 160 8.10 -8.84 11.70
N VAL A 161 7.76 -7.55 11.80
CA VAL A 161 8.31 -6.49 10.93
C VAL A 161 9.82 -6.37 11.14
N GLU A 162 10.30 -6.37 12.38
CA GLU A 162 11.73 -6.30 12.71
C GLU A 162 12.50 -7.52 12.18
N ALA A 163 11.95 -8.72 12.32
CA ALA A 163 12.53 -9.94 11.77
C ALA A 163 12.60 -9.89 10.23
N LEU A 164 11.51 -9.52 9.57
CA LEU A 164 11.47 -9.38 8.11
C LEU A 164 12.49 -8.34 7.62
N LEU A 165 12.58 -7.19 8.29
CA LEU A 165 13.55 -6.15 7.94
C LEU A 165 14.99 -6.68 8.04
N LYS A 166 15.32 -7.41 9.11
CA LYS A 166 16.63 -8.04 9.26
C LYS A 166 16.93 -9.02 8.13
N ASP A 167 15.96 -9.84 7.75
CA ASP A 167 16.11 -10.79 6.64
C ASP A 167 16.31 -10.08 5.30
N ILE A 168 15.55 -9.01 5.04
CA ILE A 168 15.73 -8.18 3.83
C ILE A 168 17.14 -7.58 3.80
N LEU A 169 17.59 -6.98 4.90
CA LEU A 169 18.94 -6.40 4.98
C LEU A 169 20.01 -7.46 4.69
N LYS A 170 19.85 -8.68 5.22
CA LYS A 170 20.76 -9.80 4.92
C LYS A 170 20.74 -10.18 3.44
N ARG A 171 19.57 -10.34 2.83
CA ARG A 171 19.44 -10.67 1.39
C ARG A 171 20.07 -9.60 0.49
N ARG A 172 20.04 -8.34 0.95
CA ARG A 172 20.60 -7.19 0.24
C ARG A 172 22.10 -6.96 0.50
N GLY A 173 22.73 -7.73 1.39
CA GLY A 173 24.13 -7.50 1.79
C GLY A 173 24.33 -6.22 2.61
N GLU A 174 23.26 -5.73 3.25
CA GLU A 174 23.24 -4.50 4.05
C GLU A 174 23.16 -4.80 5.57
N ALA A 175 23.28 -6.07 5.97
CA ALA A 175 23.35 -6.43 7.38
C ALA A 175 24.72 -6.05 7.96
N GLU A 176 24.72 -5.26 9.04
CA GLU A 176 25.93 -5.05 9.85
C GLU A 176 26.38 -6.41 10.44
N GLY A 177 27.67 -6.72 10.27
CA GLY A 177 28.30 -7.96 10.72
C GLY A 177 28.54 -8.03 12.22
#